data_AF-A0A924J3Z2-F1
#
_entry.id   AF-A0A924J3Z2-F1
#
_cell.length_a   1.000
_cell.length_b   1.000
_cell.length_c   1.000
_cell.angle_alpha   90.00
_cell.angle_beta   90.00
_cell.angle_gamma   90.00
#
_symmetry.space_group_name_H-M   'P 1'
#
loop_
_entity.id
_entity.type
_entity.pdbx_description
1 polymer ?
#
loop_
_entity_poly.entity_id
_entity_poly.type
_entity_poly.pdbx_seq_one_letter_code
_entity_poly.pdbx_strand_id
1 'polypeptide(L)'
;AVGTSGSCVQLLAPLTPESTIAKFLGRSGPGIQLVAYRVADIDAVSATLRERGLRLLFDAPRIGTASSRMNFIHPKDAGGVLVELVEPAAS
;
A
#
# COMPACT_ATOMS: atom_id res chain seq x y z
N ALA A 1 5.59 4.02 18.08
CA ALA A 1 6.29 3.95 16.77
C ALA A 1 7.76 3.67 17.05
N VAL A 2 8.39 2.72 16.36
CA VAL A 2 9.85 2.54 16.46
C VAL A 2 10.49 3.49 15.46
N GLY A 3 11.06 4.59 15.97
CA GLY A 3 11.73 5.64 15.19
C GLY A 3 11.22 7.05 15.48
N THR A 4 12.11 8.04 15.43
CA THR A 4 11.82 9.49 15.48
C THR A 4 11.38 10.05 14.12
N SER A 5 11.51 9.26 13.06
CA SER A 5 10.94 9.54 11.74
C SER A 5 9.47 9.11 11.71
N GLY A 6 8.63 9.80 10.93
CA GLY A 6 7.21 9.45 10.77
C GLY A 6 6.93 8.13 10.03
N SER A 7 7.96 7.29 9.83
CA SER A 7 7.89 5.99 9.17
C SER A 7 7.72 4.88 10.21
N CYS A 8 6.99 3.83 9.85
CA CYS A 8 6.69 2.72 10.73
C CYS A 8 6.92 1.39 10.01
N VAL A 9 7.23 0.35 10.78
CA VAL A 9 7.06 -1.04 10.33
C VAL A 9 5.67 -1.51 10.75
N GLN A 10 4.84 -1.86 9.78
CA GLN A 10 3.51 -2.42 10.05
C GLN A 10 3.62 -3.96 10.09
N LEU A 11 3.36 -4.53 11.27
CA LEU A 11 3.27 -5.97 11.43
C LEU A 11 1.88 -6.45 11.02
N LEU A 12 1.83 -7.45 10.15
CA LEU A 12 0.60 -8.05 9.64
C LEU A 12 0.60 -9.54 9.95
N ALA A 13 -0.51 -10.01 10.52
CA ALA A 13 -0.78 -11.43 10.75
C ALA A 13 -2.14 -11.78 10.15
N PRO A 14 -2.30 -12.97 9.55
CA PRO A 14 -3.58 -13.40 9.03
C PRO A 14 -4.55 -13.71 10.17
N LEU A 15 -5.80 -13.27 10.03
CA LEU A 15 -6.89 -13.67 10.94
C LEU A 15 -7.60 -14.93 10.46
N THR A 16 -7.54 -15.22 9.16
CA THR A 16 -8.12 -16.41 8.55
C THR A 16 -7.18 -16.99 7.47
N PRO A 17 -7.29 -18.30 7.17
CA PRO A 17 -6.50 -18.95 6.12
C PRO A 17 -6.73 -18.37 4.71
N GLU A 18 -7.88 -17.75 4.46
CA GLU A 18 -8.27 -17.23 3.13
C GLU A 18 -7.84 -15.77 2.91
N SER A 19 -7.33 -15.12 3.96
CA SER A 19 -6.93 -13.71 3.94
C SER A 19 -5.76 -13.45 2.96
N THR A 20 -5.65 -12.21 2.47
CA THR A 20 -4.56 -11.78 1.59
C THR A 20 -3.18 -12.03 2.22
N ILE A 21 -3.06 -11.85 3.54
CA ILE A 21 -1.81 -12.08 4.26
C ILE A 21 -1.49 -13.57 4.36
N ALA A 22 -2.47 -14.44 4.61
CA ALA A 22 -2.25 -15.89 4.59
C ALA A 22 -1.76 -16.37 3.23
N LYS A 23 -2.38 -15.88 2.14
CA LYS A 23 -1.95 -16.17 0.76
C LYS A 23 -0.54 -15.68 0.46
N PHE A 24 -0.16 -14.49 0.94
CA PHE A 24 1.20 -13.97 0.80
C PHE A 24 2.22 -14.88 1.50
N LEU A 25 1.96 -15.23 2.76
CA LEU A 25 2.83 -16.09 3.57
C LEU A 25 2.98 -17.49 2.96
N GLY A 26 1.90 -18.08 2.46
CA GLY A 26 1.95 -19.40 1.81
C GLY A 26 2.79 -19.41 0.53
N ARG A 27 2.78 -18.31 -0.24
CA ARG A 27 3.56 -18.19 -1.48
C ARG A 27 5.02 -17.79 -1.23
N SER A 28 5.28 -16.92 -0.26
CA SER A 28 6.53 -16.16 -0.17
C SER A 28 7.26 -16.30 1.18
N GLY A 29 6.65 -16.98 2.16
CA GLY A 29 7.14 -17.02 3.54
C GLY A 29 6.98 -15.68 4.27
N PRO A 30 7.41 -15.60 5.54
CA PRO A 30 7.48 -14.35 6.28
C PRO A 30 8.53 -13.40 5.67
N GLY A 31 8.21 -12.10 5.62
CA GLY A 31 9.10 -11.08 5.05
C GLY A 31 8.40 -9.76 4.77
N ILE A 32 9.04 -8.92 3.94
CA ILE A 32 8.47 -7.65 3.50
C ILE A 32 7.34 -7.91 2.49
N GLN A 33 6.13 -7.53 2.85
CA GLN A 33 4.94 -7.73 2.01
C GLN A 33 4.72 -6.59 1.01
N LEU A 34 4.92 -5.34 1.45
CA LEU A 34 4.79 -4.13 0.66
C LEU A 34 5.64 -2.99 1.25
N VAL A 35 5.74 -1.90 0.50
CA VAL A 35 6.25 -0.60 0.98
C VAL A 35 5.15 0.44 0.78
N ALA A 36 4.88 1.27 1.79
CA ALA A 36 3.87 2.31 1.73
C ALA A 36 4.53 3.71 1.72
N TYR A 37 4.10 4.57 0.81
CA TYR A 37 4.49 5.97 0.75
C TYR A 37 3.32 6.86 1.16
N ARG A 38 3.60 7.80 2.07
CA ARG A 38 2.65 8.86 2.39
C ARG A 38 2.58 9.87 1.24
N VAL A 39 1.37 10.23 0.85
CA VAL A 39 1.09 11.29 -0.13
C VAL A 39 0.18 12.34 0.48
N ALA A 40 0.27 13.58 -0.01
CA ALA A 40 -0.56 14.68 0.46
C ALA A 40 -1.95 14.72 -0.23
N ASP A 41 -2.00 14.30 -1.50
CA ASP A 41 -3.22 14.22 -2.31
C ASP A 41 -3.09 12.99 -3.20
N ILE A 42 -3.87 11.95 -2.89
CA ILE A 42 -3.81 10.68 -3.59
C ILE A 42 -4.44 10.75 -4.98
N ASP A 43 -5.37 11.68 -5.24
CA ASP A 43 -6.02 11.81 -6.54
C ASP A 43 -5.05 12.43 -7.54
N ALA A 44 -4.37 13.51 -7.14
CA ALA A 44 -3.35 14.18 -7.94
C ALA A 44 -2.16 13.24 -8.25
N VAL A 45 -1.68 12.49 -7.25
CA VAL A 45 -0.63 11.50 -7.45
C VAL A 45 -1.11 10.36 -8.35
N SER A 46 -2.35 9.87 -8.16
CA SER A 46 -2.90 8.80 -8.99
C SER A 46 -3.01 9.21 -10.46
N ALA A 47 -3.44 10.44 -10.74
CA ALA A 47 -3.47 10.98 -12.09
C ALA A 47 -2.06 11.03 -12.71
N THR A 48 -1.09 11.60 -11.98
CA THR A 48 0.31 11.72 -12.43
C THR A 48 0.92 10.35 -12.74
N LEU A 49 0.67 9.33 -11.91
CA LEU A 49 1.22 7.99 -12.11
C LEU A 49 0.59 7.30 -13.34
N ARG A 50 -0.71 7.48 -13.56
CA ARG A 50 -1.39 6.95 -14.74
C ARG A 50 -0.93 7.62 -16.03
N GLU A 51 -0.74 8.93 -16.03
CA GLU A 51 -0.16 9.69 -17.15
C GLU A 51 1.24 9.18 -17.53
N ARG A 52 2.01 8.72 -16.53
CA ARG A 52 3.33 8.11 -16.73
C ARG A 52 3.29 6.62 -17.10
N GLY A 53 2.09 6.06 -17.29
CA GLY A 53 1.89 4.68 -17.75
C GLY A 53 1.92 3.62 -16.64
N LEU A 54 1.88 4.00 -15.36
CA LEU A 54 1.82 3.03 -14.26
C LEU A 54 0.39 2.54 -14.03
N ARG A 55 0.23 1.24 -13.76
CA ARG A 55 -1.04 0.64 -13.37
C ARG A 55 -1.27 0.82 -11.88
N LEU A 56 -2.43 1.37 -11.53
CA LEU A 56 -2.95 1.35 -10.16
C LEU A 56 -3.95 0.21 -10.00
N LEU A 57 -3.99 -0.43 -8.82
CA LEU A 57 -4.88 -1.57 -8.57
C LEU A 57 -6.36 -1.18 -8.53
N PHE A 58 -6.67 0.04 -8.08
CA PHE A 58 -8.04 0.54 -8.03
C PHE A 58 -8.21 1.74 -8.95
N ASP A 59 -9.38 1.84 -9.59
CA ASP A 59 -9.77 2.99 -10.40
C ASP A 59 -9.87 4.27 -9.55
N ALA A 60 -10.39 4.15 -8.33
CA ALA A 60 -10.43 5.22 -7.33
C ALA A 60 -9.80 4.76 -6.00
N PRO A 61 -9.20 5.69 -5.21
CA PRO A 61 -8.70 5.39 -3.87
C PRO A 61 -9.78 4.77 -2.97
N ARG A 62 -9.37 3.83 -2.11
CA ARG A 62 -10.25 3.16 -1.14
C ARG A 62 -9.93 3.59 0.29
N ILE A 63 -10.85 3.37 1.21
CA ILE A 63 -10.60 3.63 2.63
C ILE A 63 -9.79 2.48 3.23
N GLY A 64 -8.66 2.83 3.84
CA GLY A 64 -7.73 1.96 4.54
C GLY A 64 -7.81 2.09 6.07
N THR A 65 -6.73 1.68 6.72
CA THR A 65 -6.61 1.77 8.18
C THR A 65 -6.62 3.22 8.66
N ALA A 66 -7.14 3.49 9.86
CA ALA A 66 -7.25 4.83 10.43
C ALA A 66 -7.95 5.84 9.51
N SER A 67 -8.93 5.37 8.73
CA SER A 67 -9.71 6.17 7.77
C SER A 67 -8.88 6.85 6.69
N SER A 68 -7.64 6.41 6.47
CA SER A 68 -6.79 6.90 5.38
C SER A 68 -7.38 6.54 4.02
N ARG A 69 -7.02 7.30 2.99
CA ARG A 69 -7.29 6.95 1.59
C ARG A 69 -6.06 6.24 1.04
N MET A 70 -6.27 5.11 0.36
CA MET A 70 -5.18 4.28 -0.16
C MET A 70 -5.41 3.79 -1.59
N ASN A 71 -4.33 3.59 -2.32
CA ASN A 71 -4.28 2.89 -3.61
C ASN A 71 -2.91 2.20 -3.73
N PHE A 72 -2.73 1.38 -4.76
CA PHE A 72 -1.51 0.59 -4.93
C PHE A 72 -1.01 0.66 -6.36
N ILE A 73 0.31 0.75 -6.54
CA ILE A 73 0.97 0.54 -7.83
C ILE A 73 1.14 -0.96 -8.05
N HIS A 74 0.77 -1.45 -9.22
CA HIS A 74 0.89 -2.87 -9.56
C HIS A 74 2.37 -3.30 -9.56
N PRO A 75 2.76 -4.44 -8.94
CA PRO A 75 4.17 -4.84 -8.81
C PRO A 75 4.95 -4.94 -10.13
N LYS A 76 4.26 -5.29 -11.22
CA LYS A 76 4.85 -5.31 -12.58
C LYS A 76 5.40 -3.95 -13.04
N ASP A 77 4.94 -2.84 -12.47
CA ASP A 77 5.42 -1.49 -12.79
C ASP A 77 6.34 -0.92 -11.70
N ALA A 78 6.61 -1.69 -10.63
CA ALA A 78 7.36 -1.28 -9.45
C ALA A 78 8.45 -2.31 -9.07
N GLY A 79 9.10 -2.92 -10.07
CA GLY A 79 10.24 -3.82 -9.84
C GLY A 79 9.92 -5.07 -9.03
N GLY A 80 8.68 -5.54 -9.06
CA GLY A 80 8.21 -6.70 -8.29
C GLY A 80 7.73 -6.38 -6.87
N VAL A 81 7.81 -5.12 -6.43
CA VAL A 81 7.35 -4.68 -5.10
C VAL A 81 5.91 -4.16 -5.21
N LEU A 82 5.03 -4.58 -4.29
CA LEU A 82 3.74 -3.91 -4.12
C LEU A 82 3.97 -2.59 -3.40
N VAL A 83 3.63 -1.48 -4.05
CA VAL A 83 3.79 -0.14 -3.46
C VAL A 83 2.41 0.43 -3.15
N GLU A 84 2.20 0.79 -1.89
CA GLU A 84 0.98 1.45 -1.42
C GLU A 84 1.19 2.97 -1.38
N LEU A 85 0.16 3.72 -1.77
CA LEU A 85 0.05 5.16 -1.61
C LEU A 85 -0.97 5.42 -0.51
N VAL A 86 -0.60 6.21 0.49
CA VAL A 86 -1.45 6.48 1.67
C VAL A 86 -1.58 7.98 1.88
N GLU A 87 -2.81 8.49 1.77
CA GLU A 87 -3.18 9.83 2.23
C GLU A 87 -3.84 9.69 3.61
N PRO A 88 -3.22 10.19 4.69
CA PRO A 88 -3.81 10.15 6.02
C PRO A 88 -5.13 10.91 6.07
N ALA A 89 -6.07 10.46 6.89
CA ALA A 89 -7.25 11.26 7.19
C ALA A 89 -6.82 12.64 7.75
N ALA A 90 -7.52 13.70 7.36
CA ALA A 90 -7.35 15.00 7.99
C ALA A 90 -7.56 14.85 9.51
N SER A 91 -6.58 15.30 10.28
CA SER A 91 -6.62 15.29 11.75
C SER A 91 -7.43 16.45 12.29
#